data_AF-A0A7C6FMJ9-F1
#
_entry.id   AF-A0A7C6FMJ9-F1
#
_cell.length_a   1.000
_cell.length_b   1.000
_cell.length_c   1.000
_cell.angle_alpha   90.00
_cell.angle_beta   90.00
_cell.angle_gamma   90.00
#
_symmetry.space_group_name_H-M   'P 1'
#
loop_
_entity.id
_entity.type
_entity.pdbx_description
1 polymer ?
#
loop_
_entity_poly.entity_id
_entity_poly.type
_entity_poly.pdbx_seq_one_letter_code
_entity_poly.pdbx_strand_id
1 'polypeptide(L)'
;MPLSVKKELKNGTLKAGAFTFQLKDKTGKVLAEAKNAADGTVVFPDRTFTREVTNYLYTISEVKGADARMTYDTRVYTVKVTTKAVDGALQATVNIEKDGVPFAGEMVFTNKLPSPPTGDHSFRLLMTLAVIVPLLFMGAYILRRKRGN
;
A
#
# COMPACT_ATOMS: atom_id res chain seq x y z
N MET A 1 5.84 -17.63 5.36
CA MET A 1 6.87 -16.75 4.77
C MET A 1 6.30 -15.35 4.77
N PRO A 2 6.84 -14.46 5.61
CA PRO A 2 6.37 -13.09 5.72
C PRO A 2 6.84 -12.26 4.51
N LEU A 3 5.98 -11.38 4.01
CA LEU A 3 6.33 -10.35 3.03
C LEU A 3 5.85 -9.01 3.57
N SER A 4 6.74 -8.02 3.60
CA SER A 4 6.43 -6.67 4.02
C SER A 4 7.12 -5.63 3.16
N VAL A 5 6.51 -4.44 3.08
CA VAL A 5 7.07 -3.27 2.39
C VAL A 5 6.94 -2.04 3.28
N LYS A 6 7.67 -0.97 2.95
CA LYS A 6 7.59 0.32 3.63
C LYS A 6 6.86 1.35 2.76
N LYS A 7 6.01 2.12 3.40
CA LYS A 7 5.34 3.29 2.84
C LYS A 7 5.88 4.57 3.46
N GLU A 8 6.23 5.52 2.60
CA GLU A 8 6.53 6.89 2.95
C GLU A 8 5.59 7.88 2.25
N LEU A 9 5.40 9.04 2.89
CA LEU A 9 4.71 10.18 2.32
C LEU A 9 5.58 11.43 2.46
N LYS A 10 5.97 12.02 1.33
CA LYS A 10 6.66 13.31 1.28
C LYS A 10 5.66 14.46 1.32
N ASN A 11 6.04 15.54 2.00
CA ASN A 11 5.25 16.77 2.16
C ASN A 11 3.89 16.55 2.86
N GLY A 12 3.80 15.57 3.76
CA GLY A 12 2.59 15.29 4.50
C GLY A 12 2.83 14.33 5.65
N THR A 13 1.76 14.06 6.41
CA THR A 13 1.76 13.08 7.51
C THR A 13 1.14 11.78 7.03
N LEU A 14 1.87 10.68 7.18
CA LEU A 14 1.37 9.34 6.85
C LEU A 14 0.35 8.89 7.89
N LYS A 15 -0.87 8.58 7.46
CA LYS A 15 -1.93 8.01 8.31
C LYS A 15 -2.01 6.51 8.11
N ALA A 16 -2.31 5.76 9.17
CA ALA A 16 -2.64 4.35 9.05
C ALA A 16 -3.82 4.14 8.10
N GLY A 17 -3.75 3.13 7.25
CA GLY A 17 -4.79 2.77 6.30
C GLY A 17 -4.90 3.69 5.07
N ALA A 18 -3.98 4.64 4.88
CA ALA A 18 -4.08 5.65 3.83
C ALA A 18 -3.82 5.11 2.41
N PHE A 19 -2.96 4.11 2.27
CA PHE A 19 -2.56 3.54 0.98
C PHE A 19 -2.74 2.03 0.97
N THR A 20 -3.22 1.51 -0.15
CA THR A 20 -3.47 0.08 -0.37
C THR A 20 -2.40 -0.49 -1.31
N PHE A 21 -1.93 -1.69 -0.99
CA PHE A 21 -0.94 -2.44 -1.75
C PHE A 21 -1.51 -3.79 -2.15
N GLN A 22 -1.10 -4.27 -3.31
CA GLN A 22 -1.51 -5.56 -3.84
C GLN A 22 -0.31 -6.48 -3.95
N LEU A 23 -0.49 -7.72 -3.50
CA LEU A 23 0.37 -8.86 -3.83
C LEU A 23 -0.31 -9.63 -4.96
N LYS A 24 0.37 -9.78 -6.09
CA LYS A 24 -0.15 -10.50 -7.27
C LYS A 24 0.74 -11.68 -7.62
N ASP A 25 0.15 -12.71 -8.24
CA ASP A 25 0.93 -13.77 -8.86
C ASP A 25 1.41 -13.38 -10.26
N LYS A 26 2.17 -14.28 -10.90
CA LYS A 26 2.68 -14.10 -12.27
C LYS A 26 1.63 -13.84 -13.35
N THR A 27 0.36 -14.19 -13.09
CA THR A 27 -0.75 -13.98 -14.04
C THR A 27 -1.42 -12.62 -13.83
N GLY A 28 -1.00 -11.88 -12.80
CA GLY A 28 -1.61 -10.60 -12.42
C GLY A 28 -2.82 -10.76 -11.49
N LYS A 29 -3.16 -11.98 -11.08
CA LYS A 29 -4.24 -12.22 -10.12
C LYS A 29 -3.85 -11.67 -8.76
N VAL A 30 -4.73 -10.85 -8.17
CA VAL A 30 -4.58 -10.35 -6.80
C VAL A 30 -4.74 -11.51 -5.82
N LEU A 31 -3.69 -11.75 -5.05
CA LEU A 31 -3.65 -12.80 -4.02
C LEU A 31 -3.96 -12.26 -2.64
N ALA A 32 -3.58 -11.00 -2.37
CA ALA A 32 -3.86 -10.29 -1.14
C ALA A 32 -3.79 -8.78 -1.35
N GLU A 33 -4.50 -8.06 -0.49
CA GLU A 33 -4.34 -6.63 -0.32
C GLU A 33 -3.91 -6.34 1.12
N ALA A 34 -3.09 -5.31 1.30
CA ALA A 34 -2.67 -4.82 2.60
C ALA A 34 -2.65 -3.30 2.60
N LYS A 35 -2.73 -2.68 3.78
CA LYS A 35 -2.61 -1.23 3.94
C LYS A 35 -1.46 -0.87 4.86
N ASN A 36 -0.95 0.34 4.72
CA ASN A 36 0.12 0.82 5.60
C ASN A 36 -0.38 1.05 7.03
N ALA A 37 0.44 0.74 8.02
CA ALA A 37 0.31 1.22 9.39
C ALA A 37 0.79 2.69 9.50
N ALA A 38 0.62 3.29 10.68
CA ALA A 38 0.99 4.69 10.93
C ALA A 38 2.51 4.93 10.80
N ASP A 39 3.31 3.93 11.16
CA ASP A 39 4.77 3.93 10.98
C ASP A 39 5.17 3.70 9.51
N GLY A 40 4.24 3.38 8.63
CA GLY A 40 4.45 3.08 7.22
C GLY A 40 4.68 1.61 6.90
N THR A 41 4.69 0.71 7.88
CA THR A 41 4.87 -0.71 7.62
C THR A 41 3.62 -1.29 6.94
N VAL A 42 3.80 -2.11 5.91
CA VAL A 42 2.74 -2.84 5.22
C VAL A 42 3.08 -4.32 5.31
N VAL A 43 2.23 -5.13 5.93
CA VAL A 43 2.44 -6.56 6.10
C VAL A 43 1.39 -7.33 5.34
N PHE A 44 1.82 -8.23 4.45
CA PHE A 44 0.93 -9.14 3.75
C PHE A 44 0.71 -10.42 4.55
N PRO A 45 -0.42 -11.13 4.32
CA PRO A 45 -0.63 -12.46 4.88
C PRO A 45 0.51 -13.41 4.50
N ASP A 46 0.94 -14.20 5.47
CA ASP A 46 1.98 -15.21 5.29
C ASP A 46 1.62 -16.22 4.19
N ARG A 47 2.64 -16.58 3.41
CA ARG A 47 2.50 -17.63 2.39
C ARG A 47 3.19 -18.91 2.85
N THR A 48 2.51 -20.03 2.68
CA THR A 48 2.99 -21.38 2.99
C THR A 48 3.28 -22.15 1.71
N PHE A 49 4.41 -22.87 1.70
CA PHE A 49 4.79 -23.73 0.60
C PHE A 49 4.85 -25.17 1.12
N THR A 50 4.25 -26.10 0.36
CA THR A 50 4.19 -27.53 0.73
C THR A 50 5.05 -28.41 -0.16
N ARG A 51 5.74 -27.83 -1.14
CA ARG A 51 6.61 -28.52 -2.09
C ARG A 51 7.78 -27.63 -2.49
N GLU A 52 8.83 -28.23 -3.02
CA GLU A 52 9.90 -27.51 -3.70
C GLU A 52 9.34 -26.76 -4.92
N VAL A 53 9.73 -25.50 -5.06
CA VAL A 53 9.41 -24.66 -6.21
C VAL A 53 10.66 -23.91 -6.61
N THR A 54 10.97 -23.93 -7.89
CA THR A 54 12.02 -23.12 -8.49
C THR A 54 11.34 -21.95 -9.21
N ASN A 55 11.49 -20.73 -8.68
CA ASN A 55 11.00 -19.48 -9.29
C ASN A 55 9.49 -19.21 -9.20
N TYR A 56 8.91 -19.29 -8.01
CA TYR A 56 7.57 -18.73 -7.80
C TYR A 56 7.63 -17.20 -7.81
N LEU A 57 6.93 -16.56 -8.75
CA LEU A 57 6.98 -15.11 -8.97
C LEU A 57 5.75 -14.42 -8.38
N TYR A 58 6.01 -13.42 -7.55
CA TYR A 58 5.01 -12.46 -7.11
C TYR A 58 5.40 -11.05 -7.54
N THR A 59 4.41 -10.17 -7.62
CA THR A 59 4.63 -8.73 -7.71
C THR A 59 3.95 -8.01 -6.57
N ILE A 60 4.59 -6.96 -6.07
CA ILE A 60 4.03 -6.04 -5.09
C ILE A 60 3.97 -4.64 -5.72
N SER A 61 2.79 -4.03 -5.68
CA SER A 61 2.55 -2.68 -6.22
C SER A 61 1.58 -1.91 -5.35
N GLU A 62 1.71 -0.59 -5.34
CA GLU A 62 0.70 0.30 -4.76
C GLU A 62 -0.51 0.46 -5.68
N VAL A 63 -1.70 0.54 -5.09
CA VAL A 63 -2.93 0.88 -5.79
C VAL A 63 -3.06 2.40 -5.82
N LYS A 64 -3.16 2.97 -7.03
CA LYS A 64 -3.39 4.40 -7.22
C LYS A 64 -4.68 4.84 -6.52
N GLY A 65 -4.58 5.85 -5.67
CA GLY A 65 -5.72 6.48 -5.00
C GLY A 65 -6.40 7.57 -5.83
N ALA A 66 -7.37 8.27 -5.23
CA ALA A 66 -8.21 9.25 -5.90
C ALA A 66 -7.71 10.71 -5.81
N ASP A 67 -6.83 11.06 -4.87
CA ASP A 67 -6.34 12.45 -4.75
C ASP A 67 -5.44 12.79 -5.94
N ALA A 68 -5.94 13.63 -6.86
CA ALA A 68 -5.25 14.03 -8.07
C ALA A 68 -4.00 14.90 -7.83
N ARG A 69 -3.87 15.50 -6.64
CA ARG A 69 -2.68 16.29 -6.28
C ARG A 69 -1.53 15.39 -5.84
N MET A 70 -1.82 14.15 -5.48
CA MET A 70 -0.83 13.17 -5.04
C MET A 70 -0.10 12.57 -6.24
N THR A 71 1.23 12.58 -6.20
CA THR A 71 2.04 11.69 -7.04
C THR A 71 2.15 10.35 -6.34
N TYR A 72 1.51 9.33 -6.90
CA TYR A 72 1.56 7.96 -6.40
C TYR A 72 2.80 7.24 -6.93
N ASP A 73 3.37 6.36 -6.10
CA ASP A 73 4.46 5.48 -6.51
C ASP A 73 3.94 4.40 -7.46
N THR A 74 4.55 4.28 -8.64
CA THR A 74 4.17 3.31 -9.68
C THR A 74 5.16 2.15 -9.78
N ARG A 75 6.14 2.06 -8.87
CA ARG A 75 7.13 0.99 -8.89
C ARG A 75 6.47 -0.37 -8.71
N VAL A 76 7.12 -1.39 -9.27
CA VAL A 76 6.76 -2.79 -9.05
C VAL A 76 7.99 -3.51 -8.54
N TYR A 77 7.84 -4.17 -7.39
CA TYR A 77 8.85 -5.10 -6.91
C TYR A 77 8.44 -6.51 -7.31
N THR A 78 9.35 -7.22 -7.96
CA THR A 78 9.19 -8.64 -8.28
C THR A 78 9.86 -9.45 -7.18
N VAL A 79 9.12 -10.36 -6.56
CA VAL A 79 9.61 -11.24 -5.51
C VAL A 79 9.69 -12.65 -6.07
N LYS A 80 10.91 -13.15 -6.24
CA LYS A 80 11.20 -14.51 -6.67
C LYS A 80 11.42 -15.39 -5.45
N VAL A 81 10.59 -16.43 -5.31
CA VAL A 81 10.69 -17.39 -4.22
C VAL A 81 11.17 -18.73 -4.76
N THR A 82 12.20 -19.28 -4.12
CA THR A 82 12.68 -20.63 -4.36
C THR A 82 12.54 -21.41 -3.07
N THR A 83 11.92 -22.59 -3.11
CA THR A 83 11.89 -23.50 -1.97
C THR A 83 12.65 -24.77 -2.27
N LYS A 84 13.42 -25.23 -1.28
CA LYS A 84 14.27 -26.42 -1.38
C LYS A 84 14.23 -27.19 -0.07
N ALA A 85 14.23 -28.51 -0.14
CA ALA A 85 14.44 -29.37 1.00
C ALA A 85 15.92 -29.32 1.43
N VAL A 86 16.14 -28.93 2.67
CA VAL A 86 17.44 -28.91 3.32
C VAL A 86 17.25 -29.65 4.64
N ASP A 87 17.98 -30.74 4.81
CA ASP A 87 17.92 -31.60 6.01
C ASP A 87 16.50 -32.09 6.35
N GLY A 88 15.71 -32.43 5.33
CA GLY A 88 14.34 -32.92 5.49
C GLY A 88 13.30 -31.84 5.77
N ALA A 89 13.69 -30.56 5.86
CA ALA A 89 12.79 -29.43 6.03
C ALA A 89 12.78 -28.53 4.78
N LEU A 90 11.60 -28.01 4.41
CA LEU A 90 11.47 -27.09 3.29
C LEU A 90 11.91 -25.68 3.73
N GLN A 91 12.96 -25.15 3.11
CA GLN A 91 13.43 -23.78 3.30
C GLN A 91 13.04 -22.91 2.11
N ALA A 92 12.73 -21.64 2.35
CA ALA A 92 12.38 -20.67 1.32
C ALA A 92 13.42 -19.55 1.23
N THR A 93 13.91 -19.30 0.03
CA THR A 93 14.81 -18.20 -0.31
C THR A 93 14.05 -17.16 -1.13
N VAL A 94 14.25 -15.88 -0.80
CA VAL A 94 13.60 -14.75 -1.47
C VAL A 94 14.65 -13.89 -2.16
N ASN A 95 14.45 -13.65 -3.45
CA ASN A 95 15.22 -12.71 -4.25
C ASN A 95 14.29 -11.63 -4.78
N ILE A 96 14.68 -10.37 -4.60
CA ILE A 96 13.86 -9.23 -5.01
C ILE A 96 14.49 -8.61 -6.25
N GLU A 97 13.65 -8.20 -7.18
CA GLU A 97 14.01 -7.36 -8.30
C GLU A 97 13.18 -6.09 -8.28
N LYS A 98 13.83 -4.99 -8.66
CA LYS A 98 13.21 -3.69 -8.88
C LYS A 98 13.41 -3.33 -10.34
N ASP A 99 12.32 -3.16 -11.07
CA ASP A 99 12.35 -2.84 -12.50
C ASP A 99 13.22 -3.82 -13.32
N GLY A 100 13.18 -5.11 -12.96
CA GLY A 100 13.93 -6.18 -13.61
C GLY A 100 15.39 -6.32 -13.18
N VAL A 101 15.87 -5.51 -12.24
CA VAL A 101 17.24 -5.55 -11.73
C VAL A 101 17.28 -6.12 -10.32
N PRO A 102 18.20 -7.04 -9.97
CA PRO A 102 18.36 -7.53 -8.60
C PRO A 102 18.49 -6.39 -7.60
N PHE A 103 17.74 -6.48 -6.51
CA PHE A 103 17.62 -5.44 -5.50
C PHE A 103 17.76 -6.05 -4.11
N ALA A 104 18.75 -5.56 -3.35
CA ALA A 104 19.06 -6.03 -1.99
C ALA A 104 18.58 -5.09 -0.89
N GLY A 105 17.91 -3.98 -1.23
CA GLY A 105 17.41 -3.02 -0.27
C GLY A 105 16.00 -3.34 0.24
N GLU A 106 15.50 -2.48 1.13
CA GLU A 106 14.09 -2.51 1.53
C GLU A 106 13.17 -2.10 0.39
N MET A 107 12.04 -2.79 0.25
CA MET A 107 11.00 -2.40 -0.69
C MET A 107 10.26 -1.17 -0.15
N VAL A 108 10.54 0.01 -0.71
CA VAL A 108 9.98 1.29 -0.25
C VAL A 108 9.14 1.91 -1.37
N PHE A 109 7.92 2.28 -1.04
CA PHE A 109 7.01 3.04 -1.87
C PHE A 109 6.85 4.44 -1.32
N THR A 110 7.10 5.47 -2.12
CA THR A 110 7.07 6.87 -1.68
C THR A 110 6.07 7.67 -2.49
N ASN A 111 5.02 8.15 -1.83
CA ASN A 111 4.12 9.13 -2.44
C ASN A 111 4.58 10.54 -2.12
N LYS A 112 4.12 11.50 -2.92
CA LYS A 112 4.44 12.91 -2.72
C LYS A 112 3.20 13.78 -2.89
N LEU A 113 2.88 14.55 -1.86
CA LEU A 113 1.98 15.70 -1.98
C LEU A 113 2.73 16.89 -2.59
N PRO A 114 2.01 17.84 -3.23
CA PRO A 114 2.61 19.08 -3.67
C PRO A 114 3.31 19.75 -2.49
N SER A 115 4.47 20.36 -2.74
CA SER A 115 5.12 21.17 -1.71
C SER A 115 4.17 22.31 -1.31
N PRO A 116 4.12 22.69 -0.02
CA PRO A 116 3.42 23.91 0.37
C PRO A 116 3.98 25.09 -0.44
N PRO A 117 3.13 26.03 -0.89
CA PRO A 117 3.63 27.23 -1.56
C PRO A 117 4.57 27.99 -0.63
N THR A 118 5.85 28.04 -1.00
CA THR A 118 6.86 28.88 -0.35
C THR A 118 6.72 30.30 -0.88
N GLY A 119 6.32 31.26 -0.03
CA GLY A 119 6.60 32.69 -0.29
C GLY A 119 5.47 33.71 -0.24
N ASP A 120 4.34 33.47 0.43
CA ASP A 120 3.53 34.60 0.92
C ASP A 120 2.83 34.23 2.24
N HIS A 121 2.95 35.09 3.25
CA HIS A 121 2.45 34.86 4.61
C HIS A 121 0.90 34.79 4.66
N SER A 122 0.23 35.14 3.57
CA SER A 122 -1.22 35.18 3.37
C SER A 122 -1.91 33.80 3.28
N PHE A 123 -1.19 32.73 2.89
CA PHE A 123 -1.80 31.43 2.56
C PHE A 123 -1.76 30.38 3.69
N ARG A 124 -1.17 30.68 4.85
CA ARG A 124 -0.98 29.68 5.92
C ARG A 124 -2.26 29.25 6.65
N LEU A 125 -3.40 29.91 6.42
CA LEU A 125 -4.64 29.64 7.16
C LEU A 125 -5.61 28.67 6.45
N LEU A 126 -5.56 28.54 5.12
CA LEU A 126 -6.60 27.83 4.35
C LEU A 126 -6.37 26.31 4.20
N MET A 127 -5.19 25.78 4.51
CA MET A 127 -4.86 24.36 4.28
C MET A 127 -5.19 23.42 5.46
N THR A 128 -5.70 23.91 6.59
CA THR A 128 -6.04 23.05 7.76
C THR A 128 -7.37 22.30 7.62
N LEU A 129 -8.18 22.55 6.60
CA LEU A 129 -9.50 21.93 6.41
C LEU A 129 -9.52 20.90 5.27
N ALA A 130 -8.88 19.74 5.49
CA ALA A 130 -9.20 18.52 4.73
C ALA A 130 -8.96 17.26 5.56
N VAL A 131 -9.27 17.32 6.86
CA VAL A 131 -9.34 16.15 7.72
C VAL A 131 -10.72 16.13 8.35
N ILE A 132 -11.35 14.95 8.35
CA ILE A 132 -12.65 14.56 8.92
C ILE A 132 -13.79 14.48 7.88
N VAL A 133 -13.99 13.28 7.30
CA VAL A 133 -15.32 12.66 7.29
C VAL A 133 -15.17 11.18 7.68
N PRO A 134 -15.44 10.81 8.94
CA PRO A 134 -15.64 9.43 9.33
C PRO A 134 -17.13 9.05 9.14
N LEU A 135 -17.36 7.84 8.63
CA LEU A 135 -18.39 6.88 9.04
C LEU A 135 -19.88 7.32 9.14
N LEU A 136 -20.74 6.50 8.50
CA LEU A 136 -22.18 6.27 8.73
C LEU A 136 -23.18 7.08 7.89
N PHE A 137 -23.52 6.56 6.71
CA PHE A 137 -24.90 6.58 6.23
C PHE A 137 -25.41 5.15 6.04
N MET A 138 -25.52 4.44 7.17
CA MET A 138 -26.52 3.38 7.34
C MET A 138 -27.36 3.78 8.54
N GLY A 139 -28.48 4.44 8.26
CA GLY A 139 -29.38 5.02 9.22
C GLY A 139 -30.55 5.66 8.50
N ALA A 140 -31.33 4.84 7.79
CA ALA A 140 -32.70 5.22 7.44
C ALA A 140 -33.48 5.63 8.70
N TYR A 141 -34.59 6.35 8.53
CA TYR A 141 -35.61 6.64 9.54
C TYR A 141 -35.22 7.80 10.48
N ILE A 142 -35.56 9.07 10.23
CA ILE A 142 -36.84 9.75 10.52
C ILE A 142 -36.55 11.21 10.07
N LEU A 143 -37.18 11.79 9.06
CA LEU A 143 -38.47 12.49 9.16
C LEU A 143 -39.13 12.50 7.77
N ARG A 144 -40.14 11.63 7.62
CA ARG A 144 -41.19 11.80 6.64
C ARG A 144 -42.23 12.76 7.23
N ARG A 145 -42.54 13.82 6.49
CA ARG A 145 -43.77 14.65 6.59
C ARG A 145 -44.02 15.43 7.89
N LYS A 146 -43.96 16.76 7.78
CA LYS A 146 -45.12 17.60 8.08
C LYS A 146 -45.08 18.94 7.30
N ARG A 147 -46.00 19.05 6.34
CA ARG A 147 -46.74 20.25 5.83
C ARG A 147 -45.88 21.50 5.51
N GLY A 148 -45.77 21.96 4.26
CA GLY A 148 -46.89 22.31 3.38
C GLY A 148 -47.56 23.55 3.94
N ASN A 149 -47.08 24.74 3.54
CA ASN A 149 -47.78 26.01 3.67
C ASN A 149 -48.20 26.44 2.28
#